data_AF-A0A5P9D2M6-F1
#
_entry.id   AF-A0A5P9D2M6-F1
#
_cell.length_a   1.000
_cell.length_b   1.000
_cell.length_c   1.000
_cell.angle_alpha   90.00
_cell.angle_beta   90.00
_cell.angle_gamma   90.00
#
_symmetry.space_group_name_H-M   'P 1'
#
loop_
_entity.id
_entity.type
_entity.pdbx_description
1 polymer ?
#
loop_
_entity_poly.entity_id
_entity_poly.type
_entity_poly.pdbx_seq_one_letter_code
_entity_poly.pdbx_strand_id
1 'polypeptide(L)'
;MADNPVNKLSSSEQLILELVNKERLAAGLEPLASEAQLNSAAQKHSDWMASGRVLDHTGAGGSQPWDRMKAEGWTEYPMGENIAYNPFNQSKPISGEYVPQKIIEDMHEGWMNSSGHRANILSANYSVLGVGDAIGGHPNSPDHSTSYATQNFAGTEKNYVTGVVFDDADSDKSYDLGEGLGSVTVTIVNSSGATVASRATDPGGGYSIALADGSYTAKFTGSGIDGTIEKTVSISGKNVKLDVKDGSEGGGSTTPPPVGTNGNDTIYYTNGDDFWTNGVPKDIGGAGIDTLIVNKGSVFNTSGLSWYGFERFVGAEKNDRVIGNESDVDYRLVGGAGNDILRGNSGNDYIRGGTGRDDVAGGAGNDIIFYGSGDKFWDNGTPRDIGGAGIDTLVVEAGSKFNTAALSKYGFERFQGADKDDRVVGDDAKVAYFLNGGGGNDILKGNAGNDTLKGGSGNDTLEPGASAGGLQKLIGGSGNDTYVVTSKGGKIEIVELVGNGADKLVFKDLNRSDIDASRDSDNNMVLSWDDSPGEITINDQGAHLDQFVFADGTILQPDDFAIV
;
A
#
# COMPACT_ATOMS: atom_id res chain seq x y z
N MET A 1 10.36 -12.97 10.50
CA MET A 1 9.60 -13.16 11.75
C MET A 1 10.32 -14.18 12.61
N ALA A 2 10.86 -13.76 13.74
CA ALA A 2 11.32 -14.64 14.80
C ALA A 2 10.56 -14.22 16.06
N ASP A 3 9.27 -14.59 16.13
CA ASP A 3 8.45 -14.59 17.35
C ASP A 3 7.02 -15.14 17.09
N ASN A 4 6.88 -16.23 16.33
CA ASN A 4 5.64 -17.02 16.40
C ASN A 4 5.85 -18.15 17.42
N PRO A 5 5.35 -18.05 18.67
CA PRO A 5 5.33 -19.19 19.56
C PRO A 5 4.27 -20.17 19.01
N VAL A 6 4.75 -21.12 18.20
CA VAL A 6 4.03 -22.34 17.80
C VAL A 6 3.13 -22.75 18.97
N ASN A 7 1.80 -22.62 18.81
CA ASN A 7 0.70 -22.88 19.77
C ASN A 7 -0.17 -21.68 20.21
N LYS A 8 0.24 -20.42 20.01
CA LYS A 8 -0.58 -19.24 20.38
C LYS A 8 -0.97 -18.43 19.16
N LEU A 9 -2.12 -17.76 19.22
CA LEU A 9 -2.59 -16.90 18.12
C LEU A 9 -1.86 -15.56 18.11
N SER A 10 -1.27 -15.22 16.97
CA SER A 10 -0.90 -13.87 16.56
C SER A 10 -2.13 -13.00 16.28
N SER A 11 -1.93 -11.72 15.96
CA SER A 11 -3.05 -10.80 15.69
C SER A 11 -3.85 -11.20 14.45
N SER A 12 -3.20 -11.63 13.36
CA SER A 12 -3.92 -12.06 12.14
C SER A 12 -4.72 -13.33 12.37
N GLU A 13 -4.13 -14.29 13.08
CA GLU A 13 -4.81 -15.53 13.44
C GLU A 13 -5.97 -15.30 14.42
N GLN A 14 -5.83 -14.34 15.34
CA GLN A 14 -6.91 -13.93 16.24
C GLN A 14 -8.06 -13.29 15.45
N LEU A 15 -7.79 -12.37 14.52
CA LEU A 15 -8.84 -11.77 13.70
C LEU A 15 -9.62 -12.83 12.91
N ILE A 16 -8.95 -13.83 12.35
CA ILE A 16 -9.62 -14.94 11.66
C ILE A 16 -10.60 -15.66 12.60
N LEU A 17 -10.19 -15.94 13.85
CA LEU A 17 -11.07 -16.56 14.85
C LEU A 17 -12.26 -15.65 15.19
N GLU A 18 -12.03 -14.35 15.34
CA GLU A 18 -13.07 -13.36 15.66
C GLU A 18 -14.10 -13.24 14.54
N LEU A 19 -13.68 -13.18 13.28
CA LEU A 19 -14.56 -13.16 12.12
C LEU A 19 -15.39 -14.45 12.03
N VAL A 20 -14.77 -15.62 12.24
CA VAL A 20 -15.50 -16.90 12.32
C VAL A 20 -16.56 -16.88 13.42
N ASN A 21 -16.20 -16.40 14.62
CA ASN A 21 -17.12 -16.35 15.75
C ASN A 21 -18.25 -15.33 15.54
N LYS A 22 -18.00 -14.22 14.86
CA LYS A 22 -19.01 -13.24 14.45
C LYS A 22 -20.08 -13.90 13.58
N GLU A 23 -19.68 -14.66 12.55
CA GLU A 23 -20.61 -15.38 11.67
C GLU A 23 -21.41 -16.47 12.41
N ARG A 24 -20.73 -17.24 13.27
CA ARG A 24 -21.38 -18.29 14.06
C ARG A 24 -22.41 -17.73 15.02
N LEU A 25 -22.09 -16.65 15.72
CA LEU A 25 -23.01 -15.99 16.64
C LEU A 25 -24.20 -15.38 15.88
N ALA A 26 -23.98 -14.78 14.71
CA ALA A 26 -25.05 -14.30 13.84
C ALA A 26 -25.99 -15.44 13.38
N ALA A 27 -25.45 -16.66 13.19
CA ALA A 27 -26.21 -17.86 12.88
C ALA A 27 -26.83 -18.56 14.11
N GLY A 28 -26.66 -18.04 15.32
CA GLY A 28 -27.18 -18.63 16.56
C GLY A 28 -26.42 -19.88 17.03
N LEU A 29 -25.18 -20.06 16.57
CA LEU A 29 -24.28 -21.14 16.97
C LEU A 29 -23.35 -20.68 18.11
N GLU A 30 -22.77 -21.65 18.82
CA GLU A 30 -21.77 -21.35 19.84
C GLU A 30 -20.43 -20.90 19.21
N PRO A 31 -19.69 -20.01 19.89
CA PRO A 31 -18.36 -19.62 19.44
C PRO A 31 -17.39 -20.81 19.52
N LEU A 32 -16.39 -20.82 18.65
CA LEU A 32 -15.27 -21.74 18.70
C LEU A 32 -14.19 -21.20 19.63
N ALA A 33 -13.60 -22.08 20.43
CA ALA A 33 -12.44 -21.77 21.25
C ALA A 33 -11.14 -22.11 20.52
N SER A 34 -10.04 -21.42 20.85
CA SER A 34 -8.73 -21.74 20.28
C SER A 34 -8.05 -22.87 21.07
N GLU A 35 -7.41 -23.79 20.36
CA GLU A 35 -6.64 -24.89 20.95
C GLU A 35 -5.21 -24.97 20.39
N ALA A 36 -4.26 -25.14 21.30
CA ALA A 36 -2.83 -25.07 21.01
C ALA A 36 -2.39 -26.09 19.95
N GLN A 37 -2.84 -27.35 20.08
CA GLN A 37 -2.51 -28.41 19.13
C GLN A 37 -3.02 -28.09 17.71
N LEU A 38 -4.23 -27.54 17.60
CA LEU A 38 -4.81 -27.20 16.30
C LEU A 38 -4.12 -25.98 15.70
N ASN A 39 -3.80 -24.95 16.51
CA ASN A 39 -3.02 -23.79 16.07
C ASN A 39 -1.66 -24.23 15.51
N SER A 40 -0.93 -25.09 16.22
CA SER A 40 0.35 -25.62 15.75
C SER A 40 0.21 -26.41 14.45
N ALA A 41 -0.81 -27.26 14.32
CA ALA A 41 -1.07 -28.03 13.11
C ALA A 41 -1.41 -27.11 11.92
N ALA A 42 -2.20 -26.07 12.18
CA ALA A 42 -2.61 -25.08 11.18
C ALA A 42 -1.40 -24.23 10.74
N GLN A 43 -0.62 -23.71 11.68
CA GLN A 43 0.57 -22.91 11.39
C GLN A 43 1.59 -23.69 10.55
N LYS A 44 1.89 -24.94 10.93
CA LYS A 44 2.81 -25.79 10.17
C LYS A 44 2.31 -26.04 8.75
N HIS A 45 0.99 -26.11 8.54
CA HIS A 45 0.42 -26.27 7.22
C HIS A 45 0.49 -24.98 6.40
N SER A 46 0.17 -23.83 7.01
CA SER A 46 0.32 -22.51 6.40
C SER A 46 1.78 -22.23 6.01
N ASP A 47 2.74 -22.52 6.88
CA ASP A 47 4.17 -22.41 6.60
C ASP A 47 4.60 -23.29 5.41
N TRP A 48 4.06 -24.52 5.35
CA TRP A 48 4.32 -25.44 4.24
C TRP A 48 3.73 -24.93 2.92
N MET A 49 2.50 -24.41 2.93
CA MET A 49 1.86 -23.79 1.77
C MET A 49 2.64 -22.57 1.27
N ALA A 50 3.04 -21.69 2.20
CA ALA A 50 3.83 -20.50 1.90
C ALA A 50 5.21 -20.84 1.32
N SER A 51 5.90 -21.83 1.90
CA SER A 51 7.21 -22.29 1.43
C SER A 51 7.14 -23.02 0.09
N GLY A 52 6.12 -23.87 -0.09
CA GLY A 52 5.87 -24.60 -1.33
C GLY A 52 5.22 -23.76 -2.43
N ARG A 53 4.69 -22.58 -2.10
CA ARG A 53 3.84 -21.73 -2.95
C ARG A 53 2.70 -22.52 -3.57
N VAL A 54 1.97 -23.25 -2.72
CA VAL A 54 0.91 -24.18 -3.11
C VAL A 54 -0.28 -24.02 -2.20
N LEU A 55 -1.49 -24.21 -2.73
CA LEU A 55 -2.72 -24.30 -1.97
C LEU A 55 -3.27 -25.73 -2.13
N ASP A 56 -3.06 -26.58 -1.12
CA ASP A 56 -3.49 -27.98 -1.16
C ASP A 56 -3.74 -28.51 0.26
N HIS A 57 -4.89 -29.15 0.48
CA HIS A 57 -5.22 -29.83 1.74
C HIS A 57 -4.26 -31.00 2.05
N THR A 58 -3.67 -31.58 1.01
CA THR A 58 -2.67 -32.66 1.09
C THR A 58 -1.30 -32.05 1.34
N GLY A 59 -0.91 -32.02 2.61
CA GLY A 59 0.30 -31.34 3.06
C GLY A 59 1.59 -32.15 2.83
N ALA A 60 2.66 -31.72 3.51
CA ALA A 60 3.97 -32.36 3.47
C ALA A 60 3.88 -33.90 3.58
N GLY A 61 4.56 -34.60 2.67
CA GLY A 61 4.60 -36.07 2.64
C GLY A 61 3.27 -36.76 2.31
N GLY A 62 2.28 -36.03 1.77
CA GLY A 62 0.95 -36.59 1.48
C GLY A 62 -0.01 -36.59 2.69
N SER A 63 0.34 -35.85 3.75
CA SER A 63 -0.44 -35.83 4.99
C SER A 63 -1.84 -35.25 4.79
N GLN A 64 -2.85 -35.90 5.36
CA GLN A 64 -4.20 -35.37 5.43
C GLN A 64 -4.34 -34.43 6.65
N PRO A 65 -5.38 -33.56 6.70
CA PRO A 65 -5.53 -32.61 7.80
C PRO A 65 -5.55 -33.26 9.18
N TRP A 66 -6.26 -34.39 9.34
CA TRP A 66 -6.29 -35.14 10.60
C TRP A 66 -4.96 -35.81 10.95
N ASP A 67 -4.10 -36.12 9.98
CA ASP A 67 -2.77 -36.66 10.27
C ASP A 67 -1.89 -35.56 10.91
N ARG A 68 -2.00 -34.32 10.40
CA ARG A 68 -1.31 -33.15 10.96
C ARG A 68 -1.82 -32.81 12.37
N MET A 69 -3.14 -32.78 12.58
CA MET A 69 -3.71 -32.55 13.91
C MET A 69 -3.31 -33.64 14.92
N LYS A 70 -3.28 -34.92 14.51
CA LYS A 70 -2.81 -36.03 15.36
C LYS A 70 -1.32 -35.96 15.67
N ALA A 71 -0.50 -35.47 14.75
CA ALA A 71 0.92 -35.27 14.98
C ALA A 71 1.19 -34.24 16.10
N GLU A 72 0.30 -33.25 16.26
CA GLU A 72 0.32 -32.30 17.38
C GLU A 72 -0.36 -32.82 18.66
N GLY A 73 -0.87 -34.06 18.63
CA GLY A 73 -1.49 -34.72 19.78
C GLY A 73 -3.01 -34.59 19.87
N TRP A 74 -3.68 -34.05 18.84
CA TRP A 74 -5.14 -33.96 18.83
C TRP A 74 -5.79 -35.27 18.36
N THR A 75 -6.74 -35.79 19.13
CA THR A 75 -7.37 -37.10 18.86
C THR A 75 -8.90 -37.08 18.84
N GLU A 76 -9.52 -35.93 19.15
CA GLU A 76 -10.97 -35.79 19.27
C GLU A 76 -11.63 -35.52 17.90
N TYR A 77 -12.81 -36.11 17.67
CA TYR A 77 -13.58 -36.01 16.43
C TYR A 77 -14.95 -35.35 16.66
N PRO A 78 -15.58 -34.75 15.64
CA PRO A 78 -15.14 -34.67 14.24
C PRO A 78 -14.01 -33.65 14.01
N MET A 79 -13.32 -33.74 12.87
CA MET A 79 -12.28 -32.79 12.44
C MET A 79 -12.62 -32.24 11.05
N GLY A 80 -12.13 -31.05 10.70
CA GLY A 80 -12.30 -30.42 9.38
C GLY A 80 -11.20 -29.40 9.10
N GLU A 81 -11.05 -28.99 7.84
CA GLU A 81 -10.08 -27.97 7.45
C GLU A 81 -10.64 -27.05 6.36
N ASN A 82 -10.34 -25.74 6.47
CA ASN A 82 -10.36 -24.81 5.35
C ASN A 82 -8.95 -24.27 5.11
N ILE A 83 -8.64 -23.94 3.86
CA ILE A 83 -7.42 -23.24 3.48
C ILE A 83 -7.75 -22.09 2.53
N ALA A 84 -6.91 -21.05 2.53
CA ALA A 84 -6.97 -19.98 1.52
C ALA A 84 -5.61 -19.31 1.39
N TYR A 85 -5.46 -18.51 0.33
CA TYR A 85 -4.39 -17.53 0.22
C TYR A 85 -4.93 -16.23 -0.35
N ASN A 86 -4.25 -15.11 -0.07
CA ASN A 86 -4.58 -13.80 -0.64
C ASN A 86 -3.30 -12.96 -0.85
N PRO A 87 -2.99 -12.53 -2.10
CA PRO A 87 -1.84 -11.68 -2.40
C PRO A 87 -2.09 -10.21 -2.02
N PHE A 88 -1.09 -9.50 -1.51
CA PHE A 88 -1.27 -8.13 -1.01
C PHE A 88 -0.14 -7.12 -1.25
N ASN A 89 1.05 -7.58 -1.65
CA ASN A 89 2.11 -6.70 -2.15
C ASN A 89 2.52 -7.21 -3.54
N GLN A 90 2.39 -6.40 -4.58
CA GLN A 90 2.66 -6.81 -5.96
C GLN A 90 4.12 -6.60 -6.39
N SER A 91 4.99 -6.08 -5.52
CA SER A 91 6.30 -5.57 -5.94
C SER A 91 7.51 -6.34 -5.43
N LYS A 92 7.48 -7.04 -4.28
CA LYS A 92 8.53 -8.00 -3.83
C LYS A 92 8.00 -9.00 -2.78
N PRO A 93 8.53 -10.25 -2.71
CA PRO A 93 8.27 -11.18 -1.62
C PRO A 93 9.21 -10.85 -0.45
N ILE A 94 8.67 -10.50 0.71
CA ILE A 94 9.47 -10.17 1.90
C ILE A 94 9.08 -11.05 3.08
N SER A 95 10.07 -11.59 3.80
CA SER A 95 9.83 -12.19 5.12
C SER A 95 9.71 -11.09 6.18
N GLY A 96 8.55 -10.99 6.84
CA GLY A 96 8.35 -10.02 7.94
C GLY A 96 7.55 -8.77 7.59
N GLU A 97 6.84 -8.75 6.46
CA GLU A 97 5.76 -7.78 6.24
C GLU A 97 4.58 -8.04 7.19
N TYR A 98 3.87 -6.98 7.57
CA TYR A 98 2.59 -7.07 8.28
C TYR A 98 1.48 -7.39 7.28
N VAL A 99 0.57 -8.32 7.62
CA VAL A 99 -0.60 -8.62 6.78
C VAL A 99 -1.65 -7.54 7.03
N PRO A 100 -2.05 -6.75 6.02
CA PRO A 100 -3.10 -5.75 6.21
C PRO A 100 -4.42 -6.42 6.62
N GLN A 101 -5.18 -5.81 7.53
CA GLN A 101 -6.47 -6.34 8.01
C GLN A 101 -7.42 -6.71 6.88
N LYS A 102 -7.50 -5.85 5.86
CA LYS A 102 -8.33 -6.06 4.68
C LYS A 102 -8.05 -7.39 3.97
N ILE A 103 -6.80 -7.87 4.00
CA ILE A 103 -6.41 -9.14 3.37
C ILE A 103 -7.01 -10.33 4.11
N ILE A 104 -7.08 -10.26 5.44
CA ILE A 104 -7.73 -11.26 6.28
C ILE A 104 -9.25 -11.21 6.11
N GLU A 105 -9.83 -10.01 6.04
CA GLU A 105 -11.27 -9.82 5.81
C GLU A 105 -11.71 -10.36 4.43
N ASP A 106 -10.98 -10.02 3.37
CA ASP A 106 -11.26 -10.49 2.01
C ASP A 106 -11.10 -12.02 1.92
N MET A 107 -10.12 -12.58 2.62
CA MET A 107 -9.94 -14.04 2.73
C MET A 107 -11.11 -14.69 3.48
N HIS A 108 -11.59 -14.07 4.55
CA HIS A 108 -12.75 -14.53 5.30
C HIS A 108 -14.03 -14.48 4.45
N GLU A 109 -14.25 -13.40 3.71
CA GLU A 109 -15.35 -13.28 2.76
C GLU A 109 -15.27 -14.40 1.70
N GLY A 110 -14.07 -14.71 1.21
CA GLY A 110 -13.82 -15.84 0.31
C GLY A 110 -14.23 -17.19 0.90
N TRP A 111 -13.90 -17.46 2.17
CA TRP A 111 -14.39 -18.65 2.87
C TRP A 111 -15.90 -18.66 3.00
N MET A 112 -16.53 -17.54 3.35
CA MET A 112 -17.98 -17.46 3.48
C MET A 112 -18.70 -17.58 2.14
N ASN A 113 -18.09 -17.21 1.02
CA ASN A 113 -18.65 -17.38 -0.33
C ASN A 113 -18.56 -18.83 -0.83
N SER A 114 -17.55 -19.61 -0.40
CA SER A 114 -17.41 -21.03 -0.73
C SER A 114 -18.36 -21.91 0.10
N SER A 115 -19.20 -22.71 -0.56
CA SER A 115 -20.16 -23.58 0.14
C SER A 115 -19.51 -24.62 1.04
N GLY A 116 -18.34 -25.15 0.64
CA GLY A 116 -17.60 -26.13 1.45
C GLY A 116 -16.98 -25.48 2.69
N HIS A 117 -16.32 -24.33 2.52
CA HIS A 117 -15.69 -23.61 3.62
C HIS A 117 -16.70 -23.07 4.63
N ARG A 118 -17.78 -22.45 4.13
CA ARG A 118 -18.92 -21.97 4.93
C ARG A 118 -19.58 -23.10 5.72
N ALA A 119 -19.67 -24.31 5.15
CA ALA A 119 -20.23 -25.47 5.86
C ALA A 119 -19.38 -25.86 7.08
N ASN A 120 -18.04 -25.76 6.98
CA ASN A 120 -17.17 -25.98 8.14
C ASN A 120 -17.35 -24.86 9.19
N ILE A 121 -17.29 -23.59 8.78
CA ILE A 121 -17.45 -22.43 9.67
C ILE A 121 -18.75 -22.48 10.46
N LEU A 122 -19.87 -22.84 9.81
CA LEU A 122 -21.21 -22.88 10.41
C LEU A 122 -21.63 -24.28 10.89
N SER A 123 -20.70 -25.22 11.04
CA SER A 123 -21.01 -26.55 11.57
C SER A 123 -21.21 -26.51 13.08
N ALA A 124 -22.36 -27.02 13.55
CA ALA A 124 -22.65 -27.19 14.97
C ALA A 124 -21.87 -28.35 15.62
N ASN A 125 -21.12 -29.14 14.83
CA ASN A 125 -20.34 -30.26 15.36
C ASN A 125 -18.92 -29.86 15.79
N TYR A 126 -18.54 -28.60 15.60
CA TYR A 126 -17.24 -28.07 15.98
C TYR A 126 -17.40 -27.10 17.15
N SER A 127 -16.50 -27.24 18.13
CA SER A 127 -16.41 -26.41 19.33
C SER A 127 -15.01 -25.78 19.51
N VAL A 128 -14.03 -26.16 18.69
CA VAL A 128 -12.70 -25.54 18.67
C VAL A 128 -12.22 -25.25 17.25
N LEU A 129 -11.37 -24.23 17.12
CA LEU A 129 -10.71 -23.81 15.89
C LEU A 129 -9.22 -23.56 16.16
N GLY A 130 -8.36 -24.20 15.38
CA GLY A 130 -6.98 -23.75 15.23
C GLY A 130 -6.81 -22.91 13.99
N VAL A 131 -6.00 -21.86 14.11
CA VAL A 131 -5.68 -20.97 13.00
C VAL A 131 -4.17 -20.94 12.82
N GLY A 132 -3.74 -20.87 11.56
CA GLY A 132 -2.36 -20.65 11.17
C GLY A 132 -2.30 -19.68 10.01
N ASP A 133 -1.39 -18.72 10.04
CA ASP A 133 -1.18 -17.73 8.97
C ASP A 133 0.32 -17.58 8.67
N ALA A 134 0.69 -17.62 7.40
CA ALA A 134 2.08 -17.54 6.95
C ALA A 134 2.22 -16.71 5.68
N ILE A 135 3.31 -15.94 5.59
CA ILE A 135 3.61 -15.11 4.42
C ILE A 135 4.63 -15.82 3.53
N GLY A 136 4.29 -15.93 2.24
CA GLY A 136 5.16 -16.48 1.20
C GLY A 136 4.98 -15.77 -0.14
N GLY A 137 5.65 -16.25 -1.18
CA GLY A 137 5.46 -15.77 -2.54
C GLY A 137 4.19 -16.35 -3.18
N HIS A 138 3.57 -15.65 -4.12
CA HIS A 138 2.39 -16.17 -4.85
C HIS A 138 2.74 -17.37 -5.75
N PRO A 139 1.85 -18.37 -5.93
CA PRO A 139 2.14 -19.58 -6.72
C PRO A 139 2.57 -19.31 -8.16
N ASN A 140 1.96 -18.31 -8.79
CA ASN A 140 2.17 -17.96 -10.20
C ASN A 140 2.95 -16.65 -10.40
N SER A 141 3.27 -15.94 -9.31
CA SER A 141 3.87 -14.60 -9.37
C SER A 141 4.84 -14.44 -8.19
N PRO A 142 6.06 -14.99 -8.29
CA PRO A 142 6.99 -15.06 -7.16
C PRO A 142 7.29 -13.70 -6.53
N ASP A 143 7.12 -12.62 -7.28
CA ASP A 143 7.37 -11.25 -6.85
C ASP A 143 6.27 -10.67 -5.94
N HIS A 144 5.18 -11.41 -5.67
CA HIS A 144 4.08 -10.94 -4.83
C HIS A 144 4.09 -11.57 -3.42
N SER A 145 4.00 -10.75 -2.36
CA SER A 145 3.72 -11.25 -1.00
C SER A 145 2.29 -11.74 -0.90
N THR A 146 2.11 -12.92 -0.31
CA THR A 146 0.84 -13.64 -0.19
C THR A 146 0.69 -14.21 1.22
N SER A 147 -0.44 -13.95 1.88
CA SER A 147 -0.84 -14.64 3.11
C SER A 147 -1.45 -15.98 2.75
N TYR A 148 -1.02 -17.04 3.43
CA TYR A 148 -1.54 -18.40 3.34
C TYR A 148 -2.10 -18.79 4.70
N ALA A 149 -3.39 -19.10 4.77
CA ALA A 149 -4.04 -19.41 6.03
C ALA A 149 -4.71 -20.78 6.03
N THR A 150 -4.69 -21.40 7.21
CA THR A 150 -5.31 -22.69 7.50
C THR A 150 -6.25 -22.53 8.69
N GLN A 151 -7.46 -23.08 8.58
CA GLN A 151 -8.44 -23.21 9.66
C GLN A 151 -8.66 -24.69 9.95
N ASN A 152 -8.21 -25.19 11.10
CA ASN A 152 -8.46 -26.56 11.56
C ASN A 152 -9.60 -26.59 12.55
N PHE A 153 -10.71 -27.23 12.19
CA PHE A 153 -11.89 -27.34 13.05
C PHE A 153 -11.90 -28.68 13.78
N ALA A 154 -12.34 -28.70 15.04
CA ALA A 154 -12.66 -29.95 15.72
C ALA A 154 -13.81 -29.82 16.73
N GLY A 155 -14.43 -30.96 17.04
CA GLY A 155 -15.37 -31.11 18.15
C GLY A 155 -14.69 -31.73 19.38
N THR A 156 -15.12 -31.29 20.55
CA THR A 156 -14.72 -31.83 21.87
C THR A 156 -15.92 -31.85 22.83
N GLU A 157 -15.86 -32.70 23.87
CA GLU A 157 -16.84 -32.74 24.97
C GLU A 157 -16.64 -31.61 26.00
N LYS A 158 -15.58 -30.82 25.87
CA LYS A 158 -15.25 -29.71 26.77
C LYS A 158 -16.03 -28.45 26.38
N ASN A 159 -16.36 -27.64 27.38
CA ASN A 159 -16.91 -26.30 27.21
C ASN A 159 -15.84 -25.26 27.56
N TYR A 160 -15.82 -24.16 26.84
CA TYR A 160 -14.83 -23.11 27.00
C TYR A 160 -15.48 -21.77 27.32
N VAL A 161 -14.82 -20.99 28.16
CA VAL A 161 -14.90 -19.53 28.05
C VAL A 161 -13.82 -19.12 27.07
N THR A 162 -14.22 -18.49 25.98
CA THR A 162 -13.32 -17.98 24.94
C THR A 162 -13.59 -16.51 24.72
N GLY A 163 -12.59 -15.77 24.27
CA GLY A 163 -12.78 -14.36 23.98
C GLY A 163 -11.47 -13.69 23.65
N VAL A 164 -11.54 -12.39 23.46
CA VAL A 164 -10.38 -11.54 23.23
C VAL A 164 -10.38 -10.40 24.23
N VAL A 165 -9.18 -10.08 24.72
CA VAL A 165 -8.93 -8.87 25.48
C VAL A 165 -8.25 -7.89 24.54
N PHE A 166 -8.87 -6.72 24.33
CA PHE A 166 -8.41 -5.76 23.35
C PHE A 166 -8.69 -4.32 23.77
N ASP A 167 -7.91 -3.42 23.21
CA ASP A 167 -8.14 -1.99 23.25
C ASP A 167 -9.04 -1.60 22.07
N ASP A 168 -10.28 -1.19 22.34
CA ASP A 168 -11.31 -0.87 21.34
C ASP A 168 -11.04 0.54 20.77
N ALA A 169 -9.97 0.64 19.98
CA ALA A 169 -9.32 1.89 19.63
C ALA A 169 -10.21 2.78 18.74
N ASP A 170 -11.10 2.17 17.95
CA ASP A 170 -12.04 2.87 17.08
C ASP A 170 -13.48 2.92 17.62
N SER A 171 -13.71 2.38 18.81
CA SER A 171 -15.01 2.29 19.49
C SER A 171 -16.10 1.54 18.71
N ASP A 172 -15.74 0.70 17.73
CA ASP A 172 -16.68 -0.09 16.95
C ASP A 172 -17.15 -1.37 17.67
N LYS A 173 -16.54 -1.66 18.83
CA LYS A 173 -16.84 -2.81 19.70
C LYS A 173 -16.43 -4.16 19.15
N SER A 174 -15.54 -4.18 18.16
CA SER A 174 -15.01 -5.36 17.49
C SER A 174 -13.50 -5.38 17.61
N TYR A 175 -12.89 -6.53 17.33
CA TYR A 175 -11.44 -6.67 17.32
C TYR A 175 -10.89 -6.31 15.94
N ASP A 176 -9.96 -5.35 15.91
CA ASP A 176 -9.14 -5.02 14.75
C ASP A 176 -7.68 -5.51 14.93
N LEU A 177 -6.95 -5.66 13.82
CA LEU A 177 -5.56 -6.10 13.90
C LEU A 177 -4.70 -5.08 14.66
N GLY A 178 -4.07 -5.54 15.74
CA GLY A 178 -3.17 -4.71 16.56
C GLY A 178 -3.81 -4.23 17.86
N GLU A 179 -5.11 -4.39 18.04
CA GLU A 179 -5.83 -4.04 19.28
C GLU A 179 -5.65 -5.07 20.40
N GLY A 180 -5.19 -6.27 20.07
CA GLY A 180 -5.04 -7.38 21.01
C GLY A 180 -4.09 -7.10 22.16
N LEU A 181 -4.60 -7.22 23.38
CA LEU A 181 -3.80 -7.07 24.60
C LEU A 181 -3.23 -8.42 25.02
N GLY A 182 -2.01 -8.71 24.56
CA GLY A 182 -1.27 -9.91 24.91
C GLY A 182 -0.78 -9.94 26.36
N SER A 183 -0.60 -11.14 26.92
CA SER A 183 -0.12 -11.38 28.30
C SER A 183 -1.02 -10.86 29.43
N VAL A 184 -2.25 -10.43 29.16
CA VAL A 184 -3.25 -10.16 30.19
C VAL A 184 -3.60 -11.46 30.90
N THR A 185 -3.53 -11.48 32.22
CA THR A 185 -3.87 -12.64 33.03
C THR A 185 -5.38 -12.73 33.22
N VAL A 186 -5.98 -13.79 32.70
CA VAL A 186 -7.38 -14.17 32.90
C VAL A 186 -7.46 -15.21 34.01
N THR A 187 -8.04 -14.85 35.15
CA THR A 187 -8.20 -15.73 36.31
C THR A 187 -9.68 -16.05 36.53
N ILE A 188 -10.04 -17.34 36.49
CA ILE A 188 -11.40 -17.81 36.73
C ILE A 188 -11.55 -18.21 38.19
N VAL A 189 -12.54 -17.62 38.85
CA VAL A 189 -12.85 -17.84 40.27
C VAL A 189 -14.26 -18.44 40.39
N ASN A 190 -14.42 -19.48 41.19
CA ASN A 190 -15.71 -20.09 41.45
C ASN A 190 -16.51 -19.33 42.53
N SER A 191 -17.74 -19.77 42.81
CA SER A 191 -18.63 -19.15 43.81
C SER A 191 -18.10 -19.18 45.25
N SER A 192 -17.14 -20.06 45.58
CA SER A 192 -16.46 -20.06 46.88
C SER A 192 -15.27 -19.10 46.96
N GLY A 193 -14.99 -18.35 45.89
CA GLY A 193 -13.83 -17.45 45.81
C GLY A 193 -12.51 -18.15 45.49
N ALA A 194 -12.53 -19.43 45.11
CA ALA A 194 -11.32 -20.19 44.77
C ALA A 194 -11.00 -20.07 43.27
N THR A 195 -9.73 -19.82 42.94
CA THR A 195 -9.24 -19.86 41.57
C THR A 195 -9.30 -21.29 41.04
N VAL A 196 -10.00 -21.50 39.93
CA VAL A 196 -10.15 -22.81 39.27
C VAL A 196 -9.37 -22.90 37.96
N ALA A 197 -9.04 -21.77 37.35
CA ALA A 197 -8.18 -21.69 36.17
C ALA A 197 -7.50 -20.31 36.10
N SER A 198 -6.33 -20.25 35.48
CA SER A 198 -5.66 -19.00 35.14
C SER A 198 -4.85 -19.18 33.85
N ARG A 199 -4.92 -18.21 32.95
CA ARG A 199 -4.22 -18.22 31.66
C ARG A 199 -3.84 -16.79 31.27
N ALA A 200 -2.67 -16.61 30.66
CA ALA A 200 -2.36 -15.37 29.97
C ALA A 200 -3.06 -15.34 28.58
N THR A 201 -3.45 -14.17 28.10
CA THR A 201 -3.88 -13.99 26.71
C THR A 201 -2.72 -14.26 25.75
N ASP A 202 -3.07 -14.71 24.55
CA ASP A 202 -2.15 -14.92 23.43
C ASP A 202 -1.65 -13.58 22.89
N PRO A 203 -0.60 -13.55 22.04
CA PRO A 203 -0.10 -12.30 21.45
C PRO A 203 -1.19 -11.44 20.79
N GLY A 204 -2.17 -12.06 20.12
CA GLY A 204 -3.33 -11.37 19.56
C GLY A 204 -4.42 -10.97 20.58
N GLY A 205 -4.22 -11.15 21.88
CA GLY A 205 -5.20 -10.84 22.94
C GLY A 205 -6.20 -11.95 23.24
N GLY A 206 -6.24 -13.01 22.43
CA GLY A 206 -7.16 -14.13 22.59
C GLY A 206 -6.92 -14.99 23.82
N TYR A 207 -7.98 -15.62 24.32
CA TYR A 207 -7.88 -16.65 25.35
C TYR A 207 -8.97 -17.70 25.20
N SER A 208 -8.69 -18.90 25.69
CA SER A 208 -9.64 -20.00 25.75
C SER A 208 -9.33 -20.86 26.97
N ILE A 209 -10.33 -21.05 27.84
CA ILE A 209 -10.20 -21.76 29.11
C ILE A 209 -11.33 -22.78 29.21
N ALA A 210 -10.98 -24.07 29.21
CA ALA A 210 -11.93 -25.14 29.43
C ALA A 210 -12.45 -25.12 30.88
N LEU A 211 -13.76 -25.16 31.06
CA LEU A 211 -14.44 -25.16 32.35
C LEU A 211 -15.58 -26.18 32.37
N ALA A 212 -15.87 -26.70 33.56
CA ALA A 212 -17.09 -27.47 33.77
C ALA A 212 -18.32 -26.55 33.79
N ASP A 213 -19.52 -27.14 33.67
CA ASP A 213 -20.77 -26.40 33.84
C ASP A 213 -20.86 -25.76 35.23
N GLY A 214 -21.22 -24.49 35.26
CA GLY A 214 -21.26 -23.70 36.49
C GLY A 214 -21.20 -22.20 36.26
N SER A 215 -21.28 -21.44 37.36
CA SER A 215 -21.14 -19.98 37.37
C SER A 215 -19.81 -19.57 38.00
N TYR A 216 -19.12 -18.67 37.32
CA TYR A 216 -17.79 -18.20 37.65
C TYR A 216 -17.69 -16.67 37.53
N THR A 217 -16.64 -16.11 38.14
CA THR A 217 -16.18 -14.75 37.90
C THR A 217 -14.83 -14.83 37.20
N ALA A 218 -14.74 -14.29 35.98
CA ALA A 218 -13.50 -14.08 35.27
C ALA A 218 -12.91 -12.72 35.66
N LYS A 219 -11.65 -12.71 36.10
CA LYS A 219 -10.89 -11.53 36.48
C LYS A 219 -9.76 -11.31 35.48
N PHE A 220 -9.67 -10.10 34.96
CA PHE A 220 -8.69 -9.71 33.95
C PHE A 220 -7.75 -8.69 34.56
N THR A 221 -6.45 -9.01 34.57
CA THR A 221 -5.40 -8.17 35.16
C THR A 221 -4.15 -8.24 34.31
N GLY A 222 -3.56 -7.11 33.95
CA GLY A 222 -2.36 -7.06 33.13
C GLY A 222 -2.09 -5.67 32.58
N SER A 223 -1.05 -5.56 31.77
CA SER A 223 -0.78 -4.33 31.01
C SER A 223 -1.93 -4.07 30.02
N GLY A 224 -2.32 -2.81 29.86
CA GLY A 224 -3.46 -2.42 29.00
C GLY A 224 -4.84 -2.62 29.64
N ILE A 225 -4.92 -3.05 30.92
CA ILE A 225 -6.18 -3.17 31.65
C ILE A 225 -6.18 -2.23 32.86
N ASP A 226 -7.19 -1.37 32.93
CA ASP A 226 -7.40 -0.44 34.05
C ASP A 226 -7.79 -1.18 35.33
N GLY A 227 -6.78 -1.54 36.11
CA GLY A 227 -6.94 -2.25 37.38
C GLY A 227 -7.35 -3.72 37.18
N THR A 228 -8.46 -4.12 37.80
CA THR A 228 -9.03 -5.47 37.63
C THR A 228 -10.42 -5.35 37.03
N ILE A 229 -10.61 -5.88 35.83
CA ILE A 229 -11.95 -6.03 35.26
C ILE A 229 -12.52 -7.38 35.73
N GLU A 230 -13.72 -7.38 36.27
CA GLU A 230 -14.44 -8.60 36.66
C GLU A 230 -15.69 -8.78 35.81
N LYS A 231 -15.87 -9.97 35.24
CA LYS A 231 -17.06 -10.35 34.48
C LYS A 231 -17.61 -11.66 35.01
N THR A 232 -18.93 -11.74 35.17
CA THR A 232 -19.60 -13.01 35.48
C THR A 232 -19.76 -13.82 34.20
N VAL A 233 -19.54 -15.13 34.31
CA VAL A 233 -19.70 -16.06 33.19
C VAL A 233 -20.35 -17.35 33.69
N SER A 234 -21.27 -17.90 32.91
CA SER A 234 -21.93 -19.16 33.22
C SER A 234 -21.82 -20.12 32.05
N ILE A 235 -21.25 -21.29 32.28
CA ILE A 235 -21.11 -22.38 31.32
C ILE A 235 -22.26 -23.36 31.53
N SER A 236 -22.94 -23.74 30.45
CA SER A 236 -24.01 -24.74 30.46
C SER A 236 -24.01 -25.55 29.16
N GLY A 237 -23.12 -26.52 29.07
CA GLY A 237 -23.05 -27.46 27.94
C GLY A 237 -22.62 -26.84 26.61
N LYS A 238 -22.14 -25.59 26.60
CA LYS A 238 -21.72 -24.85 25.40
C LYS A 238 -20.59 -23.87 25.71
N ASN A 239 -19.83 -23.53 24.70
CA ASN A 239 -18.87 -22.45 24.74
C ASN A 239 -19.56 -21.09 24.93
N VAL A 240 -18.87 -20.19 25.64
CA VAL A 240 -19.32 -18.83 25.88
C VAL A 240 -18.25 -17.85 25.44
N LYS A 241 -18.65 -16.87 24.62
CA LYS A 241 -17.79 -15.76 24.24
C LYS A 241 -17.84 -14.68 25.31
N LEU A 242 -16.68 -14.25 25.78
CA LEU A 242 -16.53 -13.22 26.79
C LEU A 242 -15.41 -12.27 26.39
N ASP A 243 -15.76 -11.21 25.68
CA ASP A 243 -14.77 -10.22 25.28
C ASP A 243 -14.61 -9.18 26.38
N VAL A 244 -13.38 -8.69 26.52
CA VAL A 244 -13.03 -7.63 27.45
C VAL A 244 -12.34 -6.53 26.69
N LYS A 245 -12.96 -5.36 26.78
CA LYS A 245 -12.40 -4.10 26.33
C LYS A 245 -11.62 -3.50 27.49
N ASP A 246 -10.65 -2.65 27.18
CA ASP A 246 -10.08 -1.77 28.19
C ASP A 246 -11.19 -0.92 28.88
N GLY A 247 -10.89 -0.39 30.06
CA GLY A 247 -11.87 0.31 30.90
C GLY A 247 -12.21 1.73 30.46
N SER A 248 -11.68 2.23 29.34
CA SER A 248 -11.72 3.65 29.00
C SER A 248 -12.96 4.02 28.16
N GLU A 249 -14.15 4.00 28.77
CA GLU A 249 -15.24 4.84 28.26
C GLU A 249 -14.91 6.31 28.53
N GLY A 250 -14.18 6.92 27.60
CA GLY A 250 -14.04 8.37 27.46
C GLY A 250 -13.12 9.05 28.48
N GLY A 251 -11.92 9.41 28.04
CA GLY A 251 -11.08 10.41 28.72
C GLY A 251 -9.62 9.98 28.77
N GLY A 252 -8.78 10.66 28.00
CA GLY A 252 -7.37 10.33 27.83
C GLY A 252 -6.59 10.16 29.13
N SER A 253 -5.65 9.20 29.12
CA SER A 253 -4.60 9.09 30.13
C SER A 253 -3.36 8.34 29.63
N THR A 254 -2.41 9.10 29.09
CA THR A 254 -1.00 9.15 29.50
C THR A 254 -0.12 7.89 29.56
N THR A 255 -0.40 6.78 28.86
CA THR A 255 0.71 5.86 28.56
C THR A 255 1.60 6.52 27.51
N PRO A 256 2.89 6.79 27.79
CA PRO A 256 3.74 7.38 26.79
C PRO A 256 3.82 6.42 25.59
N PRO A 257 3.72 6.91 24.34
CA PRO A 257 3.92 6.07 23.17
C PRO A 257 5.27 5.32 23.30
N PRO A 258 5.38 4.09 22.76
CA PRO A 258 6.62 3.33 22.77
C PRO A 258 7.78 4.22 22.34
N VAL A 259 8.83 4.31 23.16
CA VAL A 259 10.03 5.06 22.79
C VAL A 259 10.88 4.12 21.93
N GLY A 260 11.18 4.57 20.72
CA GLY A 260 12.06 3.94 19.77
C GLY A 260 13.47 3.75 20.29
N THR A 261 14.20 2.90 19.58
CA THR A 261 15.50 2.39 19.97
C THR A 261 16.60 3.00 19.10
N ASN A 262 17.78 2.38 19.06
CA ASN A 262 18.76 2.68 18.04
C ASN A 262 18.46 1.77 16.85
N GLY A 263 17.99 2.33 15.74
CA GLY A 263 17.55 1.61 14.56
C GLY A 263 16.37 2.32 13.90
N ASN A 264 15.86 1.72 12.82
CA ASN A 264 14.63 2.21 12.20
C ASN A 264 13.44 1.59 12.92
N ASP A 265 12.65 2.41 13.59
CA ASP A 265 11.51 2.01 14.38
C ASP A 265 10.18 2.32 13.68
N THR A 266 9.12 1.64 14.11
CA THR A 266 7.75 1.91 13.67
C THR A 266 6.86 2.04 14.88
N ILE A 267 6.25 3.20 15.03
CA ILE A 267 5.41 3.57 16.15
C ILE A 267 3.99 3.80 15.63
N TYR A 268 3.03 3.18 16.31
CA TYR A 268 1.61 3.32 15.99
C TYR A 268 1.00 4.40 16.89
N TYR A 269 0.17 5.26 16.30
CA TYR A 269 -0.49 6.38 16.96
C TYR A 269 -1.99 6.16 17.06
N THR A 270 -2.55 6.35 18.26
CA THR A 270 -3.99 6.45 18.50
C THR A 270 -4.36 7.78 19.17
N ASN A 271 -5.62 8.20 19.02
CA ASN A 271 -6.16 9.37 19.70
C ASN A 271 -6.06 9.21 21.23
N GLY A 272 -5.09 9.87 21.86
CA GLY A 272 -4.87 9.79 23.30
C GLY A 272 -3.41 9.61 23.70
N ASP A 273 -2.54 9.27 22.73
CA ASP A 273 -1.11 9.17 22.99
C ASP A 273 -0.50 10.51 23.40
N ASP A 274 0.28 10.49 24.47
CA ASP A 274 0.97 11.68 25.00
C ASP A 274 2.30 11.91 24.29
N PHE A 275 2.24 12.64 23.17
CA PHE A 275 3.43 13.10 22.43
C PHE A 275 4.01 14.41 23.00
N TRP A 276 3.34 15.01 23.99
CA TRP A 276 3.74 16.29 24.60
C TRP A 276 3.90 16.14 26.10
N THR A 277 4.98 16.70 26.65
CA THR A 277 5.12 16.92 28.09
C THR A 277 5.19 18.42 28.35
N ASN A 278 4.17 18.98 29.02
CA ASN A 278 4.07 20.43 29.30
C ASN A 278 4.19 21.32 28.04
N GLY A 279 3.66 20.85 26.90
CA GLY A 279 3.70 21.58 25.63
C GLY A 279 5.02 21.46 24.86
N VAL A 280 5.97 20.66 25.34
CA VAL A 280 7.20 20.32 24.60
C VAL A 280 7.03 18.94 23.96
N PRO A 281 7.26 18.78 22.64
CA PRO A 281 7.31 17.49 21.97
C PRO A 281 8.29 16.53 22.64
N LYS A 282 7.88 15.28 22.84
CA LYS A 282 8.76 14.20 23.27
C LYS A 282 9.34 13.54 22.01
N ASP A 283 10.66 13.46 21.94
CA ASP A 283 11.34 12.60 20.96
C ASP A 283 11.06 11.14 21.33
N ILE A 284 10.42 10.43 20.41
CA ILE A 284 10.01 9.05 20.60
C ILE A 284 10.45 8.13 19.47
N GLY A 285 10.87 8.64 18.29
CA GLY A 285 11.42 7.79 17.23
C GLY A 285 12.79 7.24 17.59
N GLY A 286 13.62 8.04 18.26
CA GLY A 286 14.97 7.61 18.64
C GLY A 286 15.98 7.91 17.54
N ALA A 287 16.90 6.97 17.28
CA ALA A 287 17.97 7.18 16.32
C ALA A 287 17.83 6.24 15.12
N GLY A 288 17.51 6.79 13.95
CA GLY A 288 17.38 6.01 12.73
C GLY A 288 16.52 6.75 11.71
N ILE A 289 15.83 5.98 10.86
CA ILE A 289 14.73 6.48 10.04
C ILE A 289 13.45 5.84 10.56
N ASP A 290 12.65 6.61 11.27
CA ASP A 290 11.53 6.12 12.05
C ASP A 290 10.20 6.46 11.39
N THR A 291 9.22 5.57 11.61
CA THR A 291 7.91 5.63 10.97
C THR A 291 6.80 5.79 12.00
N LEU A 292 5.99 6.82 11.84
CA LEU A 292 4.73 6.98 12.53
C LEU A 292 3.59 6.45 11.65
N ILE A 293 2.78 5.53 12.18
CA ILE A 293 1.58 5.01 11.53
C ILE A 293 0.37 5.41 12.38
N VAL A 294 -0.56 6.16 11.80
CA VAL A 294 -1.82 6.54 12.43
C VAL A 294 -2.79 5.37 12.30
N ASN A 295 -3.39 4.97 13.41
CA ASN A 295 -4.42 3.95 13.41
C ASN A 295 -5.76 4.52 12.93
N LYS A 296 -6.61 3.62 12.43
CA LYS A 296 -7.97 3.94 12.01
C LYS A 296 -8.72 4.69 13.12
N GLY A 297 -9.52 5.68 12.73
CA GLY A 297 -10.23 6.55 13.66
C GLY A 297 -9.42 7.71 14.23
N SER A 298 -8.09 7.71 14.06
CA SER A 298 -7.19 8.69 14.67
C SER A 298 -6.84 9.84 13.75
N VAL A 299 -6.49 10.99 14.33
CA VAL A 299 -6.02 12.19 13.61
C VAL A 299 -4.67 12.61 14.16
N PHE A 300 -3.67 12.74 13.31
CA PHE A 300 -2.37 13.26 13.69
C PHE A 300 -2.15 14.68 13.15
N ASN A 301 -1.94 15.62 14.06
CA ASN A 301 -1.71 17.02 13.76
C ASN A 301 -0.39 17.50 14.36
N THR A 302 0.58 17.79 13.51
CA THR A 302 1.88 18.33 13.89
C THR A 302 2.30 19.54 13.04
N SER A 303 3.13 20.41 13.61
CA SER A 303 3.89 21.43 12.88
C SER A 303 5.37 21.07 12.69
N GLY A 304 5.79 19.92 13.19
CA GLY A 304 7.14 19.38 13.06
C GLY A 304 7.15 17.88 13.37
N LEU A 305 7.33 17.05 12.35
CA LEU A 305 7.33 15.59 12.47
C LEU A 305 8.62 15.08 13.13
N SER A 306 9.78 15.62 12.77
CA SER A 306 11.07 15.24 13.36
C SER A 306 11.25 15.71 14.80
N TRP A 307 10.43 16.65 15.30
CA TRP A 307 10.40 16.94 16.75
C TRP A 307 10.05 15.73 17.61
N TYR A 308 9.40 14.72 17.01
CA TYR A 308 9.08 13.45 17.64
C TYR A 308 10.01 12.32 17.21
N GLY A 309 11.05 12.64 16.43
CA GLY A 309 12.01 11.67 15.88
C GLY A 309 11.49 10.89 14.68
N PHE A 310 10.51 11.40 13.91
CA PHE A 310 9.99 10.69 12.74
C PHE A 310 10.35 11.38 11.43
N GLU A 311 10.69 10.56 10.44
CA GLU A 311 10.92 10.96 9.06
C GLU A 311 9.84 10.40 8.14
N ARG A 312 9.10 9.39 8.59
CA ARG A 312 8.03 8.75 7.82
C ARG A 312 6.70 8.83 8.54
N PHE A 313 5.66 9.10 7.77
CA PHE A 313 4.29 9.21 8.24
C PHE A 313 3.36 8.42 7.32
N VAL A 314 2.44 7.67 7.93
CA VAL A 314 1.33 7.00 7.25
C VAL A 314 0.05 7.32 8.01
N GLY A 315 -0.83 8.11 7.41
CA GLY A 315 -2.14 8.48 7.94
C GLY A 315 -3.19 7.40 7.68
N ALA A 316 -4.35 7.59 8.30
CA ALA A 316 -5.48 6.66 8.27
C ALA A 316 -6.62 7.22 7.41
N GLU A 317 -7.86 7.25 7.89
CA GLU A 317 -9.03 7.71 7.13
C GLU A 317 -9.57 9.09 7.52
N LYS A 318 -8.85 9.80 8.39
CA LYS A 318 -9.22 11.13 8.86
C LYS A 318 -8.29 12.20 8.29
N ASN A 319 -8.73 13.45 8.38
CA ASN A 319 -7.96 14.60 7.92
C ASN A 319 -6.76 14.85 8.86
N ASP A 320 -5.57 14.57 8.37
CA ASP A 320 -4.32 14.75 9.09
C ASP A 320 -3.63 16.07 8.69
N ARG A 321 -2.78 16.59 9.58
CA ARG A 321 -1.89 17.72 9.26
C ARG A 321 -0.48 17.39 9.70
N VAL A 322 0.39 17.14 8.73
CA VAL A 322 1.79 16.76 8.97
C VAL A 322 2.72 17.71 8.25
N ILE A 323 3.68 18.23 9.00
CA ILE A 323 4.65 19.21 8.51
C ILE A 323 6.04 18.77 8.95
N GLY A 324 6.94 18.55 8.00
CA GLY A 324 8.37 18.38 8.23
C GLY A 324 8.99 19.66 8.78
N ASN A 325 10.09 19.60 9.52
CA ASN A 325 10.63 20.78 10.21
C ASN A 325 12.15 20.89 10.21
N GLU A 326 12.88 19.88 9.77
CA GLU A 326 14.34 19.91 9.69
C GLU A 326 14.78 20.16 8.25
N SER A 327 15.93 20.83 8.10
CA SER A 327 16.39 21.29 6.79
C SER A 327 17.11 20.23 5.96
N ASP A 328 17.47 19.12 6.58
CA ASP A 328 18.33 18.05 6.07
C ASP A 328 17.68 16.65 6.20
N VAL A 329 16.37 16.61 6.42
CA VAL A 329 15.59 15.37 6.52
C VAL A 329 14.78 15.18 5.25
N ASP A 330 14.90 13.99 4.64
CA ASP A 330 14.04 13.56 3.54
C ASP A 330 12.80 12.86 4.12
N TYR A 331 11.63 13.49 4.04
CA TYR A 331 10.39 12.95 4.59
C TYR A 331 9.66 12.01 3.62
N ARG A 332 9.01 10.97 4.17
CA ARG A 332 8.02 10.17 3.44
C ARG A 332 6.65 10.32 4.08
N LEU A 333 5.80 11.12 3.47
CA LEU A 333 4.47 11.47 3.99
C LEU A 333 3.37 10.80 3.13
N VAL A 334 2.60 9.91 3.74
CA VAL A 334 1.41 9.30 3.13
C VAL A 334 0.20 9.68 3.97
N GLY A 335 -0.76 10.43 3.43
CA GLY A 335 -1.93 10.94 4.17
C GLY A 335 -3.01 9.90 4.39
N GLY A 336 -3.23 9.01 3.41
CA GLY A 336 -4.23 7.95 3.51
C GLY A 336 -5.55 8.38 2.89
N ALA A 337 -6.63 8.34 3.63
CA ALA A 337 -7.92 8.89 3.23
C ALA A 337 -8.28 10.09 4.10
N GLY A 338 -8.97 11.07 3.55
CA GLY A 338 -9.26 12.32 4.26
C GLY A 338 -8.92 13.52 3.41
N ASN A 339 -9.00 14.71 3.99
CA ASN A 339 -8.49 15.94 3.37
C ASN A 339 -7.27 16.37 4.16
N ASP A 340 -6.10 15.93 3.73
CA ASP A 340 -4.88 16.04 4.49
C ASP A 340 -4.11 17.32 4.16
N ILE A 341 -3.26 17.74 5.09
CA ILE A 341 -2.31 18.83 4.90
C ILE A 341 -0.91 18.27 5.12
N LEU A 342 -0.18 18.01 4.04
CA LEU A 342 1.17 17.45 4.08
C LEU A 342 2.19 18.47 3.58
N ARG A 343 3.26 18.71 4.34
CA ARG A 343 4.35 19.64 3.96
C ARG A 343 5.70 18.98 4.24
N GLY A 344 6.55 18.85 3.22
CA GLY A 344 7.91 18.36 3.37
C GLY A 344 8.89 19.42 3.91
N ASN A 345 8.71 20.66 3.44
CA ASN A 345 9.52 21.85 3.68
C ASN A 345 10.92 21.82 3.07
N SER A 346 11.84 21.01 3.57
CA SER A 346 13.21 20.96 3.07
C SER A 346 13.67 19.52 3.09
N GLY A 347 14.54 19.13 2.16
CA GLY A 347 14.87 17.73 1.94
C GLY A 347 14.25 17.24 0.63
N ASN A 348 14.61 16.03 0.21
CA ASN A 348 14.03 15.40 -0.97
C ASN A 348 12.85 14.52 -0.53
N ASP A 349 11.66 15.10 -0.53
CA ASP A 349 10.49 14.54 0.10
C ASP A 349 9.67 13.66 -0.85
N TYR A 350 9.04 12.63 -0.30
CA TYR A 350 8.03 11.81 -0.97
C TYR A 350 6.67 12.09 -0.33
N ILE A 351 5.74 12.67 -1.08
CA ILE A 351 4.45 13.12 -0.54
C ILE A 351 3.29 12.56 -1.35
N ARG A 352 2.41 11.82 -0.69
CA ARG A 352 1.18 11.27 -1.26
C ARG A 352 0.00 11.53 -0.33
N GLY A 353 -0.91 12.42 -0.75
CA GLY A 353 -2.14 12.71 0.01
C GLY A 353 -2.99 11.45 0.16
N GLY A 354 -3.34 10.85 -0.98
CA GLY A 354 -4.15 9.64 -1.05
C GLY A 354 -5.56 9.99 -1.49
N THR A 355 -6.60 9.46 -0.85
CA THR A 355 -7.98 9.75 -1.27
C THR A 355 -8.56 10.94 -0.53
N GLY A 356 -9.14 11.87 -1.28
CA GLY A 356 -9.89 13.00 -0.75
C GLY A 356 -9.38 14.28 -1.40
N ARG A 357 -9.49 15.41 -0.71
CA ARG A 357 -9.03 16.71 -1.22
C ARG A 357 -7.85 17.19 -0.40
N ASP A 358 -6.67 16.80 -0.85
CA ASP A 358 -5.44 17.02 -0.10
C ASP A 358 -4.79 18.34 -0.46
N ASP A 359 -4.07 18.88 0.52
CA ASP A 359 -3.24 20.06 0.38
C ASP A 359 -1.80 19.61 0.64
N VAL A 360 -1.02 19.45 -0.42
CA VAL A 360 0.36 18.98 -0.36
C VAL A 360 1.33 20.09 -0.78
N ALA A 361 2.56 20.07 -0.26
CA ALA A 361 3.69 20.84 -0.81
C ALA A 361 5.02 20.18 -0.42
N GLY A 362 5.94 20.08 -1.38
CA GLY A 362 7.29 19.58 -1.23
C GLY A 362 8.14 20.57 -0.46
N GLY A 363 8.65 21.61 -1.12
CA GLY A 363 9.36 22.70 -0.48
C GLY A 363 10.70 22.94 -1.17
N ALA A 364 11.81 22.70 -0.49
CA ALA A 364 13.14 22.85 -1.08
C ALA A 364 13.86 21.50 -1.10
N GLY A 365 14.42 21.11 -2.24
CA GLY A 365 14.96 19.79 -2.48
C GLY A 365 14.33 19.20 -3.73
N ASN A 366 14.60 17.93 -4.04
CA ASN A 366 14.05 17.27 -5.22
C ASN A 366 12.93 16.32 -4.77
N ASP A 367 11.70 16.79 -4.86
CA ASP A 367 10.55 16.13 -4.28
C ASP A 367 9.83 15.23 -5.29
N ILE A 368 9.14 14.21 -4.78
CA ILE A 368 8.19 13.39 -5.54
C ILE A 368 6.81 13.58 -4.92
N ILE A 369 5.90 14.18 -5.68
CA ILE A 369 4.57 14.55 -5.20
C ILE A 369 3.51 13.86 -6.04
N PHE A 370 2.62 13.15 -5.38
CA PHE A 370 1.51 12.45 -6.02
C PHE A 370 0.30 13.36 -6.13
N TYR A 371 -0.35 13.34 -7.29
CA TYR A 371 -1.56 14.07 -7.58
C TYR A 371 -2.76 13.13 -7.71
N GLY A 372 -3.70 13.28 -6.78
CA GLY A 372 -5.03 12.69 -6.83
C GLY A 372 -6.08 13.66 -7.38
N SER A 373 -7.15 13.11 -7.97
CA SER A 373 -8.26 13.92 -8.46
C SER A 373 -8.99 14.63 -7.33
N GLY A 374 -8.85 15.96 -7.27
CA GLY A 374 -9.50 16.81 -6.26
C GLY A 374 -8.52 17.61 -5.42
N ASP A 375 -7.23 17.26 -5.44
CA ASP A 375 -6.18 17.90 -4.67
C ASP A 375 -6.03 19.39 -5.00
N LYS A 376 -5.57 20.15 -4.01
CA LYS A 376 -5.49 21.61 -4.05
C LYS A 376 -4.27 22.12 -4.80
N PHE A 377 -4.09 21.74 -6.05
CA PHE A 377 -2.99 22.26 -6.89
C PHE A 377 -3.24 23.68 -7.42
N TRP A 378 -4.46 24.20 -7.28
CA TRP A 378 -4.86 25.52 -7.74
C TRP A 378 -5.74 26.25 -6.73
N ASP A 379 -5.63 27.58 -6.71
CA ASP A 379 -6.56 28.47 -6.01
C ASP A 379 -7.36 29.29 -7.04
N ASN A 380 -8.67 29.06 -7.09
CA ASN A 380 -9.59 29.70 -8.05
C ASN A 380 -9.08 29.68 -9.51
N GLY A 381 -8.49 28.55 -9.94
CA GLY A 381 -7.95 28.35 -11.28
C GLY A 381 -6.54 28.92 -11.51
N THR A 382 -5.92 29.51 -10.49
CA THR A 382 -4.51 29.92 -10.51
C THR A 382 -3.64 28.79 -9.98
N PRO A 383 -2.58 28.37 -10.70
CA PRO A 383 -1.62 27.39 -10.20
C PRO A 383 -1.04 27.82 -8.85
N ARG A 384 -0.91 26.86 -7.93
CA ARG A 384 -0.12 27.01 -6.71
C ARG A 384 1.22 26.33 -6.93
N ASP A 385 2.28 26.93 -6.38
CA ASP A 385 3.58 26.28 -6.29
C ASP A 385 3.51 25.15 -5.26
N ILE A 386 3.70 23.91 -5.71
CA ILE A 386 3.56 22.68 -4.92
C ILE A 386 4.92 22.00 -4.75
N GLY A 387 5.74 21.88 -5.80
CA GLY A 387 7.08 21.28 -5.71
C GLY A 387 8.07 22.20 -5.01
N GLY A 388 8.14 23.47 -5.43
CA GLY A 388 9.00 24.48 -4.84
C GLY A 388 10.38 24.58 -5.50
N ALA A 389 11.45 24.51 -4.71
CA ALA A 389 12.81 24.78 -5.16
C ALA A 389 13.63 23.49 -5.30
N GLY A 390 13.91 23.10 -6.53
CA GLY A 390 14.79 21.98 -6.84
C GLY A 390 14.44 21.40 -8.20
N ILE A 391 14.56 20.08 -8.35
CA ILE A 391 14.07 19.35 -9.52
C ILE A 391 13.00 18.39 -9.04
N ASP A 392 11.76 18.81 -9.16
CA ASP A 392 10.61 18.15 -8.56
C ASP A 392 9.86 17.31 -9.59
N THR A 393 9.27 16.21 -9.11
CA THR A 393 8.53 15.24 -9.91
C THR A 393 7.07 15.18 -9.49
N LEU A 394 6.19 15.51 -10.42
CA LEU A 394 4.76 15.27 -10.30
C LEU A 394 4.41 13.87 -10.81
N VAL A 395 3.77 13.06 -9.98
CA VAL A 395 3.26 11.73 -10.35
C VAL A 395 1.74 11.72 -10.26
N VAL A 396 1.06 11.48 -11.37
CA VAL A 396 -0.41 11.34 -11.41
C VAL A 396 -0.80 9.97 -10.88
N GLU A 397 -1.79 9.92 -9.99
CA GLU A 397 -2.31 8.65 -9.49
C GLU A 397 -3.26 7.97 -10.50
N ALA A 398 -3.32 6.64 -10.45
CA ALA A 398 -4.24 5.86 -11.28
C ALA A 398 -5.69 6.36 -11.17
N GLY A 399 -6.37 6.48 -12.31
CA GLY A 399 -7.72 7.03 -12.39
C GLY A 399 -7.78 8.56 -12.34
N SER A 400 -6.65 9.27 -12.25
CA SER A 400 -6.57 10.74 -12.33
C SER A 400 -5.98 11.19 -13.67
N LYS A 401 -6.11 12.48 -13.97
CA LYS A 401 -5.45 13.13 -15.11
C LYS A 401 -5.03 14.55 -14.74
N PHE A 402 -3.96 15.04 -15.35
CA PHE A 402 -3.42 16.36 -15.12
C PHE A 402 -3.39 17.20 -16.40
N ASN A 403 -3.97 18.39 -16.33
CA ASN A 403 -4.03 19.32 -17.44
C ASN A 403 -3.44 20.67 -17.03
N THR A 404 -2.28 21.01 -17.60
CA THR A 404 -1.61 22.28 -17.36
C THR A 404 -1.14 22.93 -18.67
N ALA A 405 -1.02 24.25 -18.64
CA ALA A 405 -0.38 25.03 -19.70
C ALA A 405 1.01 25.56 -19.26
N ALA A 406 1.43 25.28 -18.04
CA ALA A 406 2.63 25.82 -17.42
C ALA A 406 3.01 24.95 -16.20
N LEU A 407 3.82 23.91 -16.40
CA LEU A 407 4.21 22.95 -15.36
C LEU A 407 5.06 23.60 -14.27
N SER A 408 5.98 24.51 -14.61
CA SER A 408 6.88 25.14 -13.63
C SER A 408 6.15 26.13 -12.70
N LYS A 409 4.94 26.57 -13.04
CA LYS A 409 4.11 27.34 -12.09
C LYS A 409 3.61 26.53 -10.90
N TYR A 410 3.64 25.20 -11.02
CA TYR A 410 3.38 24.28 -9.91
C TYR A 410 4.68 23.84 -9.22
N GLY A 411 5.84 24.35 -9.67
CA GLY A 411 7.15 23.98 -9.17
C GLY A 411 7.57 22.58 -9.61
N PHE A 412 7.27 22.15 -10.85
CA PHE A 412 7.70 20.84 -11.34
C PHE A 412 8.48 20.94 -12.66
N GLU A 413 9.52 20.12 -12.78
CA GLU A 413 10.35 19.93 -13.97
C GLU A 413 10.15 18.55 -14.58
N ARG A 414 9.66 17.59 -13.77
CA ARG A 414 9.38 16.22 -14.19
C ARG A 414 7.92 15.88 -14.01
N PHE A 415 7.37 15.15 -14.98
CA PHE A 415 5.99 14.70 -14.98
C PHE A 415 5.93 13.21 -15.33
N GLN A 416 5.12 12.48 -14.57
CA GLN A 416 4.73 11.11 -14.84
C GLN A 416 3.22 10.98 -14.75
N GLY A 417 2.57 10.78 -15.90
CA GLY A 417 1.14 10.52 -16.01
C GLY A 417 0.76 9.09 -15.66
N ALA A 418 -0.55 8.84 -15.67
CA ALA A 418 -1.17 7.59 -15.24
C ALA A 418 -1.78 6.81 -16.41
N ASP A 419 -3.08 6.53 -16.39
CA ASP A 419 -3.81 5.74 -17.38
C ASP A 419 -4.81 6.57 -18.23
N LYS A 420 -4.83 7.89 -18.06
CA LYS A 420 -5.79 8.80 -18.69
C LYS A 420 -5.09 9.88 -19.49
N ASP A 421 -5.79 10.35 -20.52
CA ASP A 421 -5.38 11.47 -21.38
C ASP A 421 -4.97 12.73 -20.58
N ASP A 422 -3.68 13.00 -20.57
CA ASP A 422 -3.01 14.13 -19.92
C ASP A 422 -2.64 15.23 -20.93
N ARG A 423 -2.56 16.47 -20.45
CA ARG A 423 -2.04 17.60 -21.25
C ARG A 423 -1.06 18.40 -20.42
N VAL A 424 0.22 18.28 -20.71
CA VAL A 424 1.29 18.91 -19.95
C VAL A 424 2.15 19.78 -20.86
N VAL A 425 2.41 20.99 -20.40
CA VAL A 425 3.15 22.01 -21.16
C VAL A 425 4.17 22.64 -20.22
N GLY A 426 5.45 22.53 -20.57
CA GLY A 426 6.55 23.27 -19.95
C GLY A 426 6.49 24.77 -20.29
N ASP A 427 7.05 25.63 -19.45
CA ASP A 427 6.94 27.09 -19.63
C ASP A 427 8.21 27.89 -19.29
N ASP A 428 9.31 27.25 -18.91
CA ASP A 428 10.61 27.88 -18.68
C ASP A 428 11.69 27.35 -19.62
N ALA A 429 12.24 28.25 -20.44
CA ALA A 429 13.30 27.95 -21.42
C ALA A 429 14.63 27.47 -20.82
N LYS A 430 14.82 27.59 -19.51
CA LYS A 430 16.02 27.14 -18.79
C LYS A 430 15.87 25.75 -18.21
N VAL A 431 14.65 25.22 -18.17
CA VAL A 431 14.36 23.88 -17.67
C VAL A 431 14.52 22.89 -18.82
N ALA A 432 15.09 21.73 -18.50
CA ALA A 432 15.07 20.56 -19.37
C ALA A 432 13.99 19.62 -18.83
N TYR A 433 12.78 19.70 -19.37
CA TYR A 433 11.64 18.94 -18.87
C TYR A 433 11.80 17.46 -19.17
N PHE A 434 11.38 16.63 -18.22
CA PHE A 434 11.15 15.21 -18.46
C PHE A 434 9.64 14.94 -18.33
N LEU A 435 8.96 14.75 -19.46
CA LEU A 435 7.52 14.51 -19.49
C LEU A 435 7.25 13.08 -19.97
N ASN A 436 6.64 12.27 -19.11
CA ASN A 436 6.19 10.92 -19.43
C ASN A 436 4.68 10.86 -19.29
N GLY A 437 3.95 10.65 -20.39
CA GLY A 437 2.48 10.62 -20.43
C GLY A 437 1.90 9.38 -19.74
N GLY A 438 2.56 8.23 -19.88
CA GLY A 438 2.11 7.00 -19.23
C GLY A 438 1.17 6.24 -20.15
N GLY A 439 -0.12 6.17 -19.81
CA GLY A 439 -1.15 5.62 -20.67
C GLY A 439 -2.27 6.64 -20.88
N GLY A 440 -2.95 6.55 -22.01
CA GLY A 440 -3.89 7.58 -22.46
C GLY A 440 -3.42 8.19 -23.78
N ASN A 441 -4.21 9.08 -24.36
CA ASN A 441 -3.79 9.86 -25.53
C ASN A 441 -3.30 11.23 -25.03
N ASP A 442 -2.00 11.36 -24.86
CA ASP A 442 -1.39 12.47 -24.14
C ASP A 442 -0.93 13.59 -25.06
N ILE A 443 -0.94 14.82 -24.56
CA ILE A 443 -0.36 15.98 -25.25
C ILE A 443 0.77 16.53 -24.38
N LEU A 444 2.01 16.26 -24.81
CA LEU A 444 3.22 16.66 -24.09
C LEU A 444 3.94 17.75 -24.88
N LYS A 445 4.17 18.91 -24.26
CA LYS A 445 4.87 20.03 -24.89
C LYS A 445 6.01 20.53 -24.03
N GLY A 446 7.25 20.45 -24.54
CA GLY A 446 8.44 20.98 -23.86
C GLY A 446 8.54 22.51 -23.93
N ASN A 447 8.05 23.09 -25.03
CA ASN A 447 8.17 24.49 -25.42
C ASN A 447 9.60 24.95 -25.69
N ALA A 448 10.34 25.41 -24.70
CA ALA A 448 11.71 25.86 -24.91
C ALA A 448 12.58 25.16 -23.88
N GLY A 449 13.75 24.69 -24.29
CA GLY A 449 14.57 23.85 -23.43
C GLY A 449 15.21 22.71 -24.22
N ASN A 450 15.81 21.77 -23.50
CA ASN A 450 16.32 20.53 -24.09
C ASN A 450 15.55 19.37 -23.46
N ASP A 451 14.36 19.11 -23.98
CA ASP A 451 13.36 18.31 -23.28
C ASP A 451 13.40 16.84 -23.69
N THR A 452 12.97 15.97 -22.77
CA THR A 452 12.69 14.56 -23.03
C THR A 452 11.19 14.32 -22.89
N LEU A 453 10.54 13.94 -23.98
CA LEU A 453 9.11 13.65 -24.03
C LEU A 453 8.91 12.17 -24.34
N LYS A 454 8.12 11.49 -23.51
CA LYS A 454 7.73 10.09 -23.69
C LYS A 454 6.21 10.00 -23.65
N GLY A 455 5.58 9.57 -24.74
CA GLY A 455 4.13 9.39 -24.82
C GLY A 455 3.68 8.25 -23.90
N GLY A 456 4.05 7.03 -24.25
CA GLY A 456 3.78 5.84 -23.47
C GLY A 456 2.84 4.90 -24.21
N SER A 457 1.58 4.78 -23.78
CA SER A 457 0.60 3.91 -24.44
C SER A 457 -0.67 4.68 -24.79
N GLY A 458 -1.08 4.62 -26.05
CA GLY A 458 -2.17 5.42 -26.60
C GLY A 458 -1.65 6.28 -27.75
N ASN A 459 -2.48 7.17 -28.29
CA ASN A 459 -2.09 7.99 -29.44
C ASN A 459 -1.62 9.36 -28.96
N ASP A 460 -0.32 9.53 -28.81
CA ASP A 460 0.26 10.67 -28.13
C ASP A 460 0.69 11.78 -29.11
N THR A 461 0.74 13.01 -28.63
CA THR A 461 1.27 14.17 -29.36
C THR A 461 2.44 14.78 -28.60
N LEU A 462 3.64 14.68 -29.17
CA LEU A 462 4.89 15.13 -28.58
C LEU A 462 5.41 16.36 -29.34
N GLU A 463 5.44 17.53 -28.69
CA GLU A 463 5.93 18.79 -29.25
C GLU A 463 7.11 19.32 -28.40
N PRO A 464 8.37 18.99 -28.74
CA PRO A 464 9.53 19.47 -27.99
C PRO A 464 9.62 21.00 -27.97
N GLY A 465 9.29 21.63 -29.10
CA GLY A 465 9.44 23.07 -29.28
C GLY A 465 10.88 23.48 -29.60
N ALA A 466 11.28 24.68 -29.20
CA ALA A 466 12.56 25.28 -29.54
C ALA A 466 13.70 24.77 -28.64
N SER A 467 14.82 24.35 -29.25
CA SER A 467 15.99 23.88 -28.50
C SER A 467 16.78 25.03 -27.86
N ALA A 468 17.38 24.76 -26.70
CA ALA A 468 18.39 25.61 -26.06
C ALA A 468 19.83 25.26 -26.49
N GLY A 469 19.99 24.58 -27.64
CA GLY A 469 21.28 24.17 -28.22
C GLY A 469 21.75 22.77 -27.82
N GLY A 470 20.96 22.04 -27.03
CA GLY A 470 21.19 20.64 -26.68
C GLY A 470 20.28 19.68 -27.45
N LEU A 471 20.42 18.39 -27.15
CA LEU A 471 19.61 17.32 -27.72
C LEU A 471 18.25 17.27 -27.02
N GLN A 472 17.18 17.20 -27.80
CA GLN A 472 15.83 16.87 -27.35
C GLN A 472 15.53 15.41 -27.69
N LYS A 473 14.78 14.69 -26.86
CA LYS A 473 14.49 13.27 -27.07
C LYS A 473 12.99 13.02 -27.06
N LEU A 474 12.48 12.37 -28.10
CA LEU A 474 11.07 12.02 -28.25
C LEU A 474 10.93 10.50 -28.36
N ILE A 475 10.02 9.92 -27.58
CA ILE A 475 9.73 8.49 -27.57
C ILE A 475 8.20 8.36 -27.57
N GLY A 476 7.61 7.96 -28.68
CA GLY A 476 6.16 7.80 -28.84
C GLY A 476 5.67 6.73 -27.87
N GLY A 477 6.10 5.49 -28.11
CA GLY A 477 5.62 4.36 -27.34
C GLY A 477 4.63 3.57 -28.19
N SER A 478 3.66 2.90 -27.58
CA SER A 478 2.67 2.12 -28.33
C SER A 478 1.44 2.96 -28.64
N GLY A 479 0.88 2.84 -29.83
CA GLY A 479 -0.25 3.61 -30.35
C GLY A 479 0.21 4.43 -31.56
N ASN A 480 -0.69 5.24 -32.12
CA ASN A 480 -0.39 6.05 -33.31
C ASN A 480 0.06 7.44 -32.86
N ASP A 481 1.37 7.63 -32.76
CA ASP A 481 1.96 8.82 -32.17
C ASP A 481 2.25 9.92 -33.18
N THR A 482 2.26 11.15 -32.68
CA THR A 482 2.46 12.36 -33.47
C THR A 482 3.58 13.21 -32.91
N TYR A 483 4.70 13.26 -33.61
CA TYR A 483 5.81 14.16 -33.33
C TYR A 483 5.59 15.49 -34.06
N VAL A 484 5.62 16.61 -33.34
CA VAL A 484 5.40 17.94 -33.92
C VAL A 484 6.64 18.79 -33.75
N VAL A 485 7.33 19.10 -34.85
CA VAL A 485 8.60 19.81 -34.85
C VAL A 485 8.53 21.12 -35.63
N THR A 486 9.48 22.01 -35.34
CA THR A 486 9.64 23.30 -36.03
C THR A 486 11.10 23.49 -36.45
N SER A 487 11.36 24.44 -37.34
CA SER A 487 12.70 24.90 -37.73
C SER A 487 13.61 25.28 -36.55
N LYS A 488 13.03 25.57 -35.39
CA LYS A 488 13.75 25.93 -34.15
C LYS A 488 14.03 24.75 -33.24
N GLY A 489 13.68 23.53 -33.65
CA GLY A 489 13.82 22.30 -32.87
C GLY A 489 15.26 21.91 -32.53
N GLY A 490 16.26 22.51 -33.20
CA GLY A 490 17.67 22.18 -32.98
C GLY A 490 17.93 20.70 -33.24
N LYS A 491 18.59 20.03 -32.29
CA LYS A 491 18.87 18.59 -32.38
C LYS A 491 17.78 17.78 -31.69
N ILE A 492 17.18 16.84 -32.41
CA ILE A 492 16.12 15.97 -31.91
C ILE A 492 16.48 14.51 -32.21
N GLU A 493 16.32 13.64 -31.22
CA GLU A 493 16.33 12.19 -31.38
C GLU A 493 14.89 11.69 -31.27
N ILE A 494 14.42 10.95 -32.27
CA ILE A 494 13.13 10.23 -32.24
C ILE A 494 13.42 8.74 -32.16
N VAL A 495 12.79 8.07 -31.19
CA VAL A 495 12.92 6.63 -30.99
C VAL A 495 11.56 5.96 -31.18
N GLU A 496 11.48 5.08 -32.17
CA GLU A 496 10.34 4.21 -32.46
C GLU A 496 10.71 2.74 -32.46
N LEU A 497 9.80 1.85 -32.02
CA LEU A 497 10.05 0.42 -31.97
C LEU A 497 9.09 -0.37 -32.86
N VAL A 498 9.53 -1.56 -33.28
CA VAL A 498 8.72 -2.47 -34.09
C VAL A 498 7.38 -2.75 -33.40
N GLY A 499 6.28 -2.52 -34.12
CA GLY A 499 4.93 -2.90 -33.68
C GLY A 499 4.26 -1.91 -32.74
N ASN A 500 4.78 -0.69 -32.65
CA ASN A 500 4.24 0.36 -31.80
C ASN A 500 2.99 1.03 -32.37
N GLY A 501 2.89 1.27 -33.67
CA GLY A 501 1.66 1.79 -34.26
C GLY A 501 1.89 2.36 -35.65
N ALA A 502 1.03 3.29 -36.05
CA ALA A 502 1.17 4.07 -37.26
C ALA A 502 1.53 5.52 -36.90
N ASP A 503 2.82 5.84 -36.98
CA ASP A 503 3.38 7.04 -36.38
C ASP A 503 3.64 8.13 -37.42
N LYS A 504 3.58 9.40 -37.00
CA LYS A 504 3.86 10.53 -37.91
C LYS A 504 4.77 11.59 -37.31
N LEU A 505 5.64 12.12 -38.16
CA LEU A 505 6.43 13.32 -37.93
C LEU A 505 5.84 14.50 -38.73
N VAL A 506 5.47 15.56 -38.03
CA VAL A 506 4.86 16.77 -38.59
C VAL A 506 5.81 17.96 -38.46
N PHE A 507 6.22 18.50 -39.59
CA PHE A 507 6.95 19.76 -39.69
C PHE A 507 5.97 20.93 -39.82
N LYS A 508 5.95 21.83 -38.83
CA LYS A 508 5.00 22.96 -38.83
C LYS A 508 5.35 24.08 -39.79
N ASP A 509 6.64 24.30 -40.02
CA ASP A 509 7.18 25.47 -40.73
C ASP A 509 8.34 25.13 -41.68
N LEU A 510 8.61 23.83 -41.91
CA LEU A 510 9.58 23.36 -42.90
C LEU A 510 8.83 22.65 -44.03
N ASN A 511 9.16 23.02 -45.27
CA ASN A 511 8.69 22.37 -46.48
C ASN A 511 9.64 21.23 -46.85
N ARG A 512 9.21 20.38 -47.79
CA ARG A 512 10.08 19.29 -48.26
C ARG A 512 11.39 19.80 -48.86
N SER A 513 11.38 20.96 -49.52
CA SER A 513 12.58 21.57 -50.11
C SER A 513 13.65 21.96 -49.11
N ASP A 514 13.27 22.08 -47.83
CA ASP A 514 14.14 22.60 -46.78
C ASP A 514 14.90 21.48 -46.07
N ILE A 515 14.56 20.21 -46.36
CA ILE A 515 15.09 19.02 -45.71
C ILE A 515 16.06 18.25 -46.61
N ASP A 516 17.27 18.10 -46.12
CA ASP A 516 18.25 17.12 -46.59
C ASP A 516 18.15 15.84 -45.75
N ALA A 517 18.28 14.67 -46.41
CA ALA A 517 18.20 13.36 -45.76
C ALA A 517 19.48 12.56 -45.98
N SER A 518 20.05 12.03 -44.90
CA SER A 518 21.30 11.25 -44.90
C SER A 518 21.23 10.10 -43.88
N ARG A 519 22.34 9.36 -43.72
CA ARG A 519 22.50 8.36 -42.65
C ARG A 519 23.69 8.69 -41.75
N ASP A 520 23.56 8.35 -40.47
CA ASP A 520 24.70 8.36 -39.56
C ASP A 520 25.50 7.04 -39.61
N SER A 521 26.53 6.93 -38.77
CA SER A 521 27.39 5.74 -38.68
C SER A 521 26.69 4.48 -38.17
N ASP A 522 25.58 4.65 -37.45
CA ASP A 522 24.77 3.57 -36.88
C ASP A 522 23.58 3.22 -37.79
N ASN A 523 23.56 3.79 -39.01
CA ASN A 523 22.56 3.60 -40.04
C ASN A 523 21.18 4.18 -39.67
N ASN A 524 21.11 5.12 -38.74
CA ASN A 524 19.90 5.88 -38.44
C ASN A 524 19.61 6.87 -39.58
N MET A 525 18.33 7.24 -39.75
CA MET A 525 17.94 8.28 -40.69
C MET A 525 18.16 9.66 -40.06
N VAL A 526 18.82 10.55 -40.80
CA VAL A 526 19.12 11.91 -40.34
C VAL A 526 18.46 12.90 -41.30
N LEU A 527 17.60 13.77 -40.77
CA LEU A 527 16.97 14.88 -41.48
C LEU A 527 17.55 16.21 -41.00
N SER A 528 18.12 17.01 -41.90
CA SER A 528 18.78 18.27 -41.57
C SER A 528 18.30 19.44 -42.42
N TRP A 529 18.43 20.66 -41.89
CA TRP A 529 18.17 21.92 -42.59
C TRP A 529 19.16 23.01 -42.17
N ASP A 530 19.45 23.96 -43.08
CA ASP A 530 20.52 24.96 -42.89
C ASP A 530 20.07 26.26 -42.20
N ASP A 531 18.82 26.68 -42.38
CA ASP A 531 18.28 27.91 -41.77
C ASP A 531 18.00 27.67 -40.27
N SER A 532 18.91 28.12 -39.41
CA SER A 532 18.98 27.74 -37.98
C SER A 532 19.23 26.23 -37.83
N PRO A 533 20.51 25.80 -37.92
CA PRO A 533 20.83 24.41 -38.21
C PRO A 533 20.19 23.47 -37.21
N GLY A 534 19.33 22.60 -37.73
CA GLY A 534 18.64 21.58 -36.96
C GLY A 534 18.78 20.22 -37.61
N GLU A 535 18.61 19.20 -36.80
CA GLU A 535 18.89 17.82 -37.12
C GLU A 535 17.89 16.93 -36.36
N ILE A 536 17.23 16.02 -37.07
CA ILE A 536 16.40 14.98 -36.48
C ILE A 536 17.04 13.64 -36.82
N THR A 537 17.47 12.91 -35.79
CA THR A 537 17.93 11.53 -35.92
C THR A 537 16.81 10.59 -35.54
N ILE A 538 16.50 9.65 -36.42
CA ILE A 538 15.43 8.67 -36.27
C ILE A 538 16.05 7.28 -36.36
N ASN A 539 15.84 6.45 -35.34
CA ASN A 539 16.42 5.12 -35.28
C ASN A 539 15.95 4.20 -36.41
N ASP A 540 16.68 3.11 -36.64
CA ASP A 540 16.29 2.02 -37.54
C ASP A 540 15.90 2.50 -38.94
N GLN A 541 16.67 3.45 -39.48
CA GLN A 541 16.47 4.01 -40.81
C GLN A 541 15.11 4.73 -40.99
N GLY A 542 14.40 5.07 -39.91
CA GLY A 542 13.05 5.60 -39.97
C GLY A 542 11.98 4.56 -40.32
N ALA A 543 12.30 3.26 -40.29
CA ALA A 543 11.41 2.18 -40.71
C ALA A 543 10.13 2.04 -39.87
N HIS A 544 10.06 2.71 -38.73
CA HIS A 544 8.95 2.67 -37.78
C HIS A 544 8.20 4.02 -37.71
N LEU A 545 8.42 4.91 -38.68
CA LEU A 545 7.69 6.15 -38.84
C LEU A 545 6.91 6.11 -40.16
N ASP A 546 5.58 6.08 -40.12
CA ASP A 546 4.75 5.85 -41.31
C ASP A 546 4.60 7.07 -42.21
N GLN A 547 4.61 8.27 -41.62
CA GLN A 547 4.33 9.51 -42.35
C GLN A 547 5.21 10.68 -41.93
N PHE A 548 5.70 11.40 -42.94
CA PHE A 548 6.34 12.70 -42.81
C PHE A 548 5.43 13.76 -43.44
N VAL A 549 4.91 14.67 -42.63
CA VAL A 549 3.95 15.70 -43.06
C VAL A 549 4.64 17.06 -43.01
N PHE A 550 4.73 17.73 -44.16
CA PHE A 550 5.41 19.01 -44.31
C PHE A 550 4.44 20.20 -44.27
N ALA A 551 4.98 21.40 -44.05
CA ALA A 551 4.19 22.63 -43.90
C ALA A 551 3.40 23.01 -45.16
N ASP A 552 3.88 22.63 -46.35
CA ASP A 552 3.20 22.81 -47.64
C ASP A 552 2.08 21.78 -47.91
N GLY A 553 1.86 20.84 -46.99
CA GLY A 553 0.89 19.75 -47.11
C GLY A 553 1.41 18.52 -47.86
N THR A 554 2.69 18.50 -48.25
CA THR A 554 3.34 17.29 -48.77
C THR A 554 3.35 16.21 -47.69
N ILE A 555 3.03 14.98 -48.08
CA ILE A 555 3.11 13.80 -47.21
C ILE A 555 4.00 12.77 -47.90
N LEU A 556 5.03 12.32 -47.20
CA LEU A 556 5.97 11.29 -47.66
C LEU A 556 5.99 10.10 -46.70
N GLN A 557 6.42 8.95 -47.21
CA GLN A 557 6.77 7.75 -46.44
C GLN A 557 8.31 7.64 -46.34
N PRO A 558 8.87 6.81 -45.44
CA PRO A 558 10.32 6.63 -45.32
C PRO A 558 11.03 6.34 -46.65
N ASP A 559 10.44 5.49 -47.49
CA ASP A 559 11.03 5.06 -48.76
C ASP A 559 11.04 6.16 -49.85
N ASP A 560 10.34 7.27 -49.65
CA ASP A 560 10.31 8.40 -50.59
C ASP A 560 11.57 9.28 -50.50
N PHE A 561 12.41 9.09 -49.47
CA PHE A 561 13.65 9.85 -49.32
C PHE A 561 14.79 9.21 -50.13
N ALA A 562 15.39 9.99 -51.04
CA ALA A 562 16.65 9.64 -51.67
C ALA A 562 17.81 9.92 -50.70
N ILE A 563 18.12 8.94 -49.87
CA ILE A 563 19.14 9.06 -48.82
C ILE A 563 20.54 8.93 -49.44
N VAL A 564 21.40 9.93 -49.22
CA VAL A 564 22.78 9.99 -49.76
C VAL A 564 23.81 9.56 -48.73
#